data_AF-A0A3A3D8L5-F1
#
_entry.id   AF-A0A3A3D8L5-F1
#
_cell.length_a   1.000
_cell.length_b   1.000
_cell.length_c   1.000
_cell.angle_alpha   90.00
_cell.angle_beta   90.00
_cell.angle_gamma   90.00
#
_symmetry.space_group_name_H-M   'P 1'
#
loop_
_entity.id
_entity.type
_entity.pdbx_description
1 polymer ?
#
loop_
_entity_poly.entity_id
_entity_poly.type
_entity_poly.pdbx_seq_one_letter_code
_entity_poly.pdbx_strand_id
1 'polypeptide(L)'
;MATIQNAVQAMVDKLVTDMKGSTPLSAEDQALVSNAITKLADNDRLEKALVAVAEEHLDVATGELKQATSNNTSTMANATQSVNNASNTLVSRSAQLSQLDNITPAIENITKVQQQASASYVKPLFGLTPLETAGSGGENRRTTAAFAIYDNSGETHLVRPSYTANTTQEQSRIEFLTLSNDGSHKSTHFTSFVYTNAFEQNPVGKVLQYGSSAFLPLALKAAPNDIQYEVVFSSQDSVSSSVNDYGGIFCKTAGFNSITKPKKNLNAVDQWGVTTTTNYAYKTAGVLYDNNKHCLVMVDEGTSLLIEKYRDGNNITSISIPDDAALQSYVNAGDFTCVNFIYNTIVHPHGISRYNHAEGAMSSYAQNYHGYFGILNGVTKMGHNKYSAHYRFTEGKKLEPINYYFMSNSEAYKTANSSGTVNSEGEVTIALESMMGELLGMYQYRTKPESAGYSGGIVAVAVNCINPYSNVGILNEHYLHNQYGLGRTCRAF
;
A
#
# COMPACT_ATOMS: atom_id res chain seq x y z
N MET A 1 34.36 118.49 -20.57
CA MET A 1 34.31 117.26 -19.74
C MET A 1 34.05 115.99 -20.57
N ALA A 2 33.15 116.00 -21.57
CA ALA A 2 33.00 114.88 -22.51
C ALA A 2 34.26 114.57 -23.36
N THR A 3 35.17 115.53 -23.50
CA THR A 3 36.42 115.40 -24.25
C THR A 3 37.51 114.61 -23.53
N ILE A 4 37.46 114.45 -22.20
CA ILE A 4 38.51 113.77 -21.40
C ILE A 4 38.18 112.28 -21.19
N GLN A 5 36.93 111.92 -20.90
CA GLN A 5 36.54 110.49 -20.78
C GLN A 5 36.68 109.74 -22.11
N ASN A 6 36.33 110.37 -23.23
CA ASN A 6 36.56 109.78 -24.55
C ASN A 6 38.05 109.67 -24.87
N ALA A 7 38.88 110.60 -24.38
CA ALA A 7 40.33 110.51 -24.52
C ALA A 7 40.94 109.40 -23.66
N VAL A 8 40.46 109.21 -22.42
CA VAL A 8 40.92 108.15 -21.51
C VAL A 8 40.51 106.77 -22.01
N GLN A 9 39.28 106.59 -22.48
CA GLN A 9 38.84 105.32 -23.05
C GLN A 9 39.60 104.99 -24.34
N ALA A 10 39.81 105.98 -25.22
CA ALA A 10 40.63 105.80 -26.42
C ALA A 10 42.10 105.48 -26.08
N MET A 11 42.63 106.02 -24.98
CA MET A 11 43.97 105.68 -24.48
C MET A 11 44.03 104.25 -23.97
N VAL A 12 43.03 103.80 -23.18
CA VAL A 12 42.95 102.41 -22.67
C VAL A 12 42.78 101.41 -23.81
N ASP A 13 41.93 101.72 -24.79
CA ASP A 13 41.71 100.85 -25.94
C ASP A 13 42.95 100.79 -26.84
N LYS A 14 43.66 101.92 -27.01
CA LYS A 14 44.96 101.94 -27.69
C LYS A 14 45.99 101.12 -26.90
N LEU A 15 46.08 101.28 -25.58
CA LEU A 15 47.01 100.54 -24.71
C LEU A 15 46.77 99.02 -24.79
N VAL A 16 45.51 98.58 -24.74
CA VAL A 16 45.11 97.17 -24.87
C VAL A 16 45.42 96.65 -26.28
N THR A 17 45.29 97.48 -27.31
CA THR A 17 45.63 97.12 -28.69
C THR A 17 47.14 97.01 -28.88
N ASP A 18 47.91 97.97 -28.37
CA ASP A 18 49.38 97.99 -28.45
C ASP A 18 49.98 96.83 -27.63
N MET A 19 49.39 96.49 -26.47
CA MET A 19 49.77 95.30 -25.68
C MET A 19 49.56 93.97 -26.41
N LYS A 20 48.68 93.95 -27.42
CA LYS A 20 48.41 92.75 -28.25
C LYS A 20 49.18 92.75 -29.58
N GLY A 21 49.82 93.85 -29.96
CA GLY A 21 50.57 94.01 -31.20
C GLY A 21 52.05 93.59 -31.08
N SER A 22 52.72 93.32 -32.20
CA SER A 22 54.13 92.89 -32.24
C SER A 22 55.15 94.04 -32.18
N THR A 23 54.71 95.25 -31.84
CA THR A 23 55.58 96.42 -31.63
C THR A 23 55.75 96.64 -30.13
N PRO A 24 56.97 96.78 -29.59
CA PRO A 24 57.17 96.99 -28.16
C PRO A 24 56.45 98.25 -27.66
N LEU A 25 55.75 98.13 -26.52
CA LEU A 25 55.07 99.25 -25.85
C LEU A 25 56.05 100.37 -25.54
N SER A 26 55.57 101.61 -25.61
CA SER A 26 56.34 102.77 -25.23
C SER A 26 56.66 102.76 -23.72
N ALA A 27 57.71 103.48 -23.32
CA ALA A 27 58.10 103.57 -21.92
C ALA A 27 57.01 104.21 -21.02
N GLU A 28 56.19 105.11 -21.58
CA GLU A 28 55.06 105.73 -20.86
C GLU A 28 53.93 104.72 -20.59
N ASP A 29 53.61 103.88 -21.57
CA ASP A 29 52.56 102.86 -21.46
C ASP A 29 52.92 101.78 -20.44
N GLN A 30 54.19 101.38 -20.37
CA GLN A 30 54.67 100.43 -19.36
C GLN A 30 54.59 100.99 -17.94
N ALA A 31 54.87 102.29 -17.74
CA ALA A 31 54.77 102.93 -16.44
C ALA A 31 53.32 102.99 -15.92
N LEU A 32 52.36 103.20 -16.83
CA LEU A 32 50.94 103.32 -16.49
C LEU A 32 50.35 101.98 -16.02
N VAL A 33 50.66 100.89 -16.73
CA VAL A 33 50.23 99.53 -16.37
C VAL A 33 50.79 99.09 -15.02
N SER A 34 52.08 99.35 -14.79
CA SER A 34 52.75 99.02 -13.53
C SER A 34 52.03 99.66 -12.33
N ASN A 35 51.69 100.95 -12.43
CA ASN A 35 51.04 101.70 -11.35
C ASN A 35 49.59 101.23 -11.06
N ALA A 36 48.87 100.80 -12.10
CA ALA A 36 47.53 100.21 -11.95
C ALA A 36 47.58 98.84 -11.24
N ILE A 37 48.58 98.01 -11.58
CA ILE A 37 48.82 96.72 -10.91
C ILE A 37 49.17 96.95 -9.45
N THR A 38 50.03 97.91 -9.12
CA THR A 38 50.36 98.24 -7.72
C THR A 38 49.13 98.68 -6.93
N LYS A 39 48.27 99.54 -7.49
CA LYS A 39 47.04 99.98 -6.81
C LYS A 39 45.99 98.88 -6.62
N LEU A 40 45.96 97.88 -7.51
CA LEU A 40 45.10 96.71 -7.33
C LEU A 40 45.67 95.75 -6.29
N ALA A 41 47.00 95.61 -6.22
CA ALA A 41 47.67 94.80 -5.21
C ALA A 41 47.52 95.37 -3.79
N ASP A 42 47.45 96.69 -3.63
CA ASP A 42 47.35 97.36 -2.32
C ASP A 42 45.90 97.62 -1.83
N ASN A 43 44.87 96.99 -2.43
CA ASN A 43 43.47 97.27 -2.11
C ASN A 43 42.89 96.34 -1.02
N ASP A 44 43.18 96.70 0.23
CA ASP A 44 42.77 96.03 1.48
C ASP A 44 41.23 95.81 1.62
N ARG A 45 40.41 96.60 0.91
CA ARG A 45 38.94 96.42 0.91
C ARG A 45 38.48 95.24 0.05
N LEU A 46 39.16 94.98 -1.07
CA LEU A 46 38.83 93.86 -1.95
C LEU A 46 39.15 92.53 -1.28
N GLU A 47 40.31 92.44 -0.62
CA GLU A 47 40.74 91.25 0.11
C GLU A 47 39.77 90.91 1.24
N LYS A 48 39.38 91.89 2.07
CA LYS A 48 38.41 91.68 3.16
C LYS A 48 37.03 91.22 2.66
N ALA A 49 36.56 91.75 1.53
CA ALA A 49 35.30 91.33 0.94
C ALA A 49 35.36 89.88 0.42
N LEU A 50 36.47 89.47 -0.19
CA LEU A 50 36.71 88.10 -0.65
C LEU A 50 36.76 87.11 0.52
N VAL A 51 37.47 87.46 1.60
CA VAL A 51 37.56 86.60 2.80
C VAL A 51 36.19 86.42 3.46
N ALA A 52 35.42 87.49 3.64
CA ALA A 52 34.09 87.40 4.25
C ALA A 52 33.12 86.51 3.45
N VAL A 53 33.15 86.61 2.11
CA VAL A 53 32.34 85.74 1.24
C VAL A 53 32.81 84.29 1.31
N ALA A 54 34.12 84.05 1.38
CA ALA A 54 34.66 82.70 1.55
C ALA A 54 34.27 82.08 2.91
N GLU A 55 34.32 82.87 3.99
CA GLU A 55 33.88 82.43 5.34
C GLU A 55 32.39 82.08 5.36
N GLU A 56 31.53 82.92 4.77
CA GLU A 56 30.09 82.66 4.68
C GLU A 56 29.80 81.37 3.90
N HIS A 57 30.46 81.16 2.75
CA HIS A 57 30.30 79.92 1.98
C HIS A 57 30.80 78.68 2.74
N LEU A 58 31.91 78.78 3.47
CA LEU A 58 32.44 77.69 4.29
C LEU A 58 31.51 77.35 5.47
N ASP A 59 30.89 78.36 6.09
CA ASP A 59 29.93 78.16 7.17
C ASP A 59 28.65 77.48 6.68
N VAL A 60 28.11 77.91 5.53
CA VAL A 60 26.95 77.26 4.90
C VAL A 60 27.26 75.81 4.55
N ALA A 61 28.39 75.54 3.88
CA ALA A 61 28.80 74.18 3.52
C ALA A 61 28.99 73.30 4.77
N THR A 62 29.55 73.85 5.85
CA THR A 62 29.70 73.14 7.13
C THR A 62 28.35 72.83 7.76
N GLY A 63 27.39 73.75 7.70
CA GLY A 63 26.02 73.55 8.15
C GLY A 63 25.30 72.42 7.41
N GLU A 64 25.36 72.44 6.08
CA GLU A 64 24.78 71.40 5.22
C GLU A 64 25.41 70.03 5.45
N LEU A 65 26.74 69.95 5.60
CA LEU A 65 27.43 68.70 5.92
C LEU A 65 27.02 68.12 7.27
N LYS A 66 26.85 68.96 8.30
CA LYS A 66 26.36 68.52 9.62
C LYS A 66 24.93 68.00 9.54
N GLN A 67 24.06 68.68 8.79
CA GLN A 67 22.68 68.25 8.58
C GLN A 67 22.60 66.92 7.82
N ALA A 68 23.37 66.78 6.73
CA ALA A 68 23.45 65.53 5.97
C ALA A 68 23.95 64.37 6.83
N THR A 69 24.96 64.61 7.67
CA THR A 69 25.50 63.60 8.60
C THR A 69 24.44 63.17 9.62
N SER A 70 23.70 64.11 10.20
CA SER A 70 22.60 63.82 11.13
C SER A 70 21.49 63.01 10.47
N ASN A 71 21.04 63.42 9.27
CA ASN A 71 19.99 62.73 8.53
C ASN A 71 20.40 61.31 8.14
N ASN A 72 21.65 61.11 7.72
CA ASN A 72 22.18 59.78 7.41
C ASN A 72 22.25 58.90 8.67
N THR A 73 22.63 59.46 9.81
CA THR A 73 22.69 58.73 11.09
C THR A 73 21.30 58.26 11.51
N SER A 74 20.29 59.14 11.47
CA SER A 74 18.90 58.80 11.77
C SER A 74 18.32 57.77 10.80
N THR A 75 18.62 57.91 9.50
CA THR A 75 18.17 56.96 8.46
C THR A 75 18.79 55.58 8.67
N MET A 76 20.10 55.52 8.97
CA MET A 76 20.79 54.27 9.29
C MET A 76 20.25 53.61 10.56
N ALA A 77 19.94 54.39 11.61
CA ALA A 77 19.35 53.87 12.83
C ALA A 77 17.97 53.24 12.57
N ASN A 78 17.11 53.92 11.81
CA ASN A 78 15.79 53.41 11.43
C ASN A 78 15.88 52.16 10.54
N ALA A 79 16.82 52.13 9.60
CA ALA A 79 17.08 50.96 8.75
C ALA A 79 17.56 49.77 9.59
N THR A 80 18.48 50.01 10.53
CA THR A 80 18.98 48.97 11.46
C THR A 80 17.86 48.40 12.31
N GLN A 81 17.00 49.26 12.87
CA GLN A 81 15.85 48.82 13.66
C GLN A 81 14.85 48.00 12.82
N SER A 82 14.58 48.43 11.58
CA SER A 82 13.69 47.72 10.66
C SER A 82 14.23 46.33 10.29
N VAL A 83 15.54 46.22 10.03
CA VAL A 83 16.21 44.94 9.78
C VAL A 83 16.16 44.03 11.01
N ASN A 84 16.41 44.56 12.21
CA ASN A 84 16.31 43.79 13.45
C ASN A 84 14.89 43.26 13.68
N ASN A 85 13.87 44.08 13.45
CA ASN A 85 12.47 43.66 13.57
C ASN A 85 12.11 42.57 12.55
N ALA A 86 12.56 42.72 11.29
CA ALA A 86 12.37 41.71 10.25
C ALA A 86 13.10 40.41 10.58
N SER A 87 14.33 40.49 11.10
CA SER A 87 15.13 39.34 11.56
C SER A 87 14.42 38.59 12.69
N ASN A 88 13.94 39.29 13.72
CA ASN A 88 13.18 38.67 14.82
C ASN A 88 11.89 38.00 14.34
N THR A 89 11.18 38.63 13.40
CA THR A 89 9.99 38.06 12.77
C THR A 89 10.34 36.79 11.99
N LEU A 90 11.45 36.79 11.25
CA LEU A 90 11.92 35.63 10.51
C LEU A 90 12.32 34.48 11.44
N VAL A 91 13.01 34.76 12.54
CA VAL A 91 13.35 33.75 13.56
C VAL A 91 12.08 33.13 14.15
N SER A 92 11.08 33.94 14.49
CA SER A 92 9.78 33.45 14.99
C SER A 92 9.05 32.58 13.96
N ARG A 93 9.00 32.99 12.69
CA ARG A 93 8.41 32.20 11.60
C ARG A 93 9.19 30.91 11.35
N SER A 94 10.52 30.94 11.42
CA SER A 94 11.36 29.75 11.30
C SER A 94 11.07 28.75 12.42
N ALA A 95 10.90 29.22 13.65
CA ALA A 95 10.53 28.35 14.77
C ALA A 95 9.13 27.72 14.59
N GLN A 96 8.17 28.47 14.03
CA GLN A 96 6.84 27.94 13.67
C GLN A 96 6.91 26.92 12.53
N LEU A 97 7.77 27.13 11.53
CA LEU A 97 8.03 26.16 10.45
C LEU A 97 8.65 24.86 11.00
N SER A 98 9.59 24.93 11.95
CA SER A 98 10.11 23.73 12.62
C SER A 98 9.05 22.97 13.44
N GLN A 99 7.93 23.61 13.81
CA GLN A 99 6.80 22.91 14.43
C GLN A 99 5.96 22.13 13.41
N LEU A 100 5.87 22.57 12.15
CA LEU A 100 5.21 21.83 11.07
C LEU A 100 5.87 20.47 10.80
N ASP A 101 7.19 20.38 10.94
CA ASP A 101 7.93 19.11 10.81
C ASP A 101 7.46 18.05 11.82
N ASN A 102 6.89 18.46 12.96
CA ASN A 102 6.37 17.56 13.99
C ASN A 102 4.88 17.21 13.79
N ILE A 103 4.16 17.91 12.90
CA ILE A 103 2.73 17.65 12.65
C ILE A 103 2.55 16.36 11.83
N THR A 104 3.37 16.12 10.81
CA THR A 104 3.25 14.93 9.95
C THR A 104 3.38 13.62 10.75
N PRO A 105 4.43 13.42 11.57
CA PRO A 105 4.53 12.22 12.41
C PRO A 105 3.39 12.10 13.43
N ALA A 106 2.88 13.22 13.94
CA ALA A 106 1.75 13.22 14.87
C ALA A 106 0.44 12.77 14.21
N ILE A 107 0.16 13.23 12.98
CA ILE A 107 -1.00 12.79 12.19
C ILE A 107 -0.88 11.31 11.85
N GLU A 108 0.29 10.84 11.43
CA GLU A 108 0.55 9.42 11.17
C GLU A 108 0.28 8.58 12.41
N ASN A 109 0.75 9.02 13.58
CA ASN A 109 0.53 8.33 14.84
C ASN A 109 -0.96 8.32 15.25
N ILE A 110 -1.67 9.45 15.13
CA ILE A 110 -3.11 9.53 15.43
C ILE A 110 -3.89 8.57 14.51
N THR A 111 -3.58 8.58 13.21
CA THR A 111 -4.21 7.71 12.23
C THR A 111 -4.00 6.24 12.58
N LYS A 112 -2.76 5.86 12.94
CA LYS A 112 -2.42 4.50 13.36
C LYS A 112 -3.18 4.07 14.63
N VAL A 113 -3.23 4.94 15.65
CA VAL A 113 -3.97 4.65 16.90
C VAL A 113 -5.46 4.49 16.63
N GLN A 114 -6.04 5.34 15.78
CA GLN A 114 -7.46 5.26 15.43
C GLN A 114 -7.77 3.99 14.63
N GLN A 115 -6.91 3.59 13.69
CA GLN A 115 -7.04 2.33 12.94
C GLN A 115 -6.99 1.12 13.87
N GLN A 116 -6.04 1.07 14.79
CA GLN A 116 -5.92 -0.01 15.78
C GLN A 116 -7.14 -0.07 16.72
N ALA A 117 -7.61 1.08 17.19
CA ALA A 117 -8.81 1.15 18.01
C ALA A 117 -10.05 0.65 17.25
N SER A 118 -10.18 1.03 15.97
CA SER A 118 -11.30 0.60 15.12
C SER A 118 -11.24 -0.89 14.76
N ALA A 119 -10.04 -1.46 14.63
CA ALA A 119 -9.84 -2.88 14.34
C ALA A 119 -10.13 -3.79 15.53
N SER A 120 -9.96 -3.30 16.76
CA SER A 120 -10.21 -4.06 18.00
C SER A 120 -11.68 -4.12 18.42
N TYR A 121 -12.55 -3.29 17.85
CA TYR A 121 -13.98 -3.44 18.03
C TYR A 121 -14.49 -4.68 17.28
N VAL A 122 -15.23 -5.54 17.99
CA VAL A 122 -15.85 -6.72 17.37
C VAL A 122 -17.07 -6.28 16.57
N LYS A 123 -16.94 -6.30 15.25
CA LYS A 123 -17.99 -5.83 14.34
C LYS A 123 -19.00 -6.94 14.06
N PRO A 124 -20.31 -6.75 14.32
CA PRO A 124 -21.34 -7.70 13.94
C PRO A 124 -21.46 -7.79 12.40
N LEU A 125 -21.60 -9.02 11.90
CA LEU A 125 -21.79 -9.33 10.49
C LEU A 125 -23.26 -9.48 10.14
N PHE A 126 -23.69 -8.78 9.10
CA PHE A 126 -25.04 -8.88 8.55
C PHE A 126 -24.99 -9.45 7.14
N GLY A 127 -25.88 -10.40 6.86
CA GLY A 127 -26.07 -10.95 5.52
C GLY A 127 -26.70 -9.92 4.58
N LEU A 128 -26.25 -9.90 3.33
CA LEU A 128 -26.72 -8.98 2.30
C LEU A 128 -27.40 -9.74 1.14
N THR A 129 -26.62 -10.36 0.26
CA THR A 129 -27.11 -10.98 -0.97
C THR A 129 -26.91 -12.50 -0.92
N PRO A 130 -27.96 -13.32 -1.12
CA PRO A 130 -27.82 -14.77 -1.23
C PRO A 130 -26.90 -15.18 -2.39
N LEU A 131 -26.08 -16.21 -2.18
CA LEU A 131 -25.15 -16.76 -3.17
C LEU A 131 -25.58 -18.13 -3.72
N GLU A 132 -26.30 -18.90 -2.91
CA GLU A 132 -26.85 -20.20 -3.28
C GLU A 132 -28.37 -20.22 -3.03
N THR A 133 -29.03 -21.19 -3.67
CA THR A 133 -30.41 -21.53 -3.35
C THR A 133 -30.44 -22.48 -2.16
N ALA A 134 -31.20 -22.10 -1.12
CA ALA A 134 -31.39 -22.94 0.05
C ALA A 134 -32.21 -24.20 -0.27
N GLY A 135 -31.90 -25.31 0.37
CA GLY A 135 -32.66 -26.56 0.20
C GLY A 135 -32.44 -27.57 1.31
N SER A 136 -33.41 -28.46 1.50
CA SER A 136 -33.36 -29.48 2.57
C SER A 136 -32.57 -30.74 2.22
N GLY A 137 -32.30 -30.95 0.93
CA GLY A 137 -31.48 -32.06 0.46
C GLY A 137 -30.00 -31.81 0.75
N GLY A 138 -29.30 -32.83 1.26
CA GLY A 138 -27.85 -32.76 1.54
C GLY A 138 -26.98 -32.47 0.31
N GLU A 139 -27.52 -32.57 -0.90
CA GLU A 139 -26.84 -32.20 -2.13
C GLU A 139 -26.64 -30.67 -2.29
N ASN A 140 -27.39 -29.86 -1.54
CA ASN A 140 -27.23 -28.39 -1.49
C ASN A 140 -26.08 -27.97 -0.56
N ARG A 141 -25.34 -28.93 0.03
CA ARG A 141 -24.19 -28.65 0.90
C ARG A 141 -23.05 -28.01 0.13
N ARG A 142 -22.52 -26.94 0.70
CA ARG A 142 -21.30 -26.28 0.25
C ARG A 142 -20.15 -26.62 1.17
N THR A 143 -18.93 -26.66 0.62
CA THR A 143 -17.73 -26.63 1.44
C THR A 143 -17.75 -25.40 2.34
N THR A 144 -17.15 -25.50 3.52
CA THR A 144 -16.90 -24.35 4.40
C THR A 144 -15.42 -23.95 4.43
N ALA A 145 -14.58 -24.61 3.63
CA ALA A 145 -13.19 -24.20 3.46
C ALA A 145 -13.08 -23.17 2.33
N ALA A 146 -12.02 -22.37 2.35
CA ALA A 146 -11.73 -21.41 1.28
C ALA A 146 -10.22 -21.18 1.13
N PHE A 147 -9.81 -20.86 -0.08
CA PHE A 147 -8.59 -20.11 -0.34
C PHE A 147 -9.03 -18.69 -0.65
N ALA A 148 -8.56 -17.67 0.08
CA ALA A 148 -8.98 -16.29 -0.12
C ALA A 148 -7.78 -15.33 -0.16
N ILE A 149 -7.86 -14.36 -1.07
CA ILE A 149 -6.97 -13.20 -1.15
C ILE A 149 -7.81 -11.95 -0.98
N TYR A 150 -7.44 -11.15 0.02
CA TYR A 150 -8.06 -9.86 0.29
C TYR A 150 -7.28 -8.78 -0.43
N ASP A 151 -7.85 -8.26 -1.51
CA ASP A 151 -7.22 -7.20 -2.30
C ASP A 151 -7.41 -5.85 -1.61
N ASN A 152 -6.38 -5.00 -1.67
CA ASN A 152 -6.41 -3.65 -1.11
C ASN A 152 -7.51 -2.75 -1.73
N SER A 153 -7.99 -3.07 -2.94
CA SER A 153 -9.18 -2.42 -3.54
C SER A 153 -10.49 -2.67 -2.77
N GLY A 154 -10.48 -3.61 -1.82
CA GLY A 154 -11.65 -4.05 -1.08
C GLY A 154 -12.35 -5.26 -1.67
N GLU A 155 -11.95 -5.73 -2.86
CA GLU A 155 -12.45 -6.96 -3.46
C GLU A 155 -11.85 -8.20 -2.79
N THR A 156 -12.59 -9.31 -2.77
CA THR A 156 -12.06 -10.60 -2.28
C THR A 156 -12.04 -11.60 -3.42
N HIS A 157 -10.87 -12.18 -3.70
CA HIS A 157 -10.71 -13.22 -4.71
C HIS A 157 -10.56 -14.55 -4.00
N LEU A 158 -11.38 -15.54 -4.33
CA LEU A 158 -11.36 -16.80 -3.60
C LEU A 158 -11.66 -18.03 -4.47
N VAL A 159 -11.10 -19.15 -4.02
CA VAL A 159 -11.47 -20.49 -4.45
C VAL A 159 -12.35 -21.10 -3.37
N ARG A 160 -13.54 -21.55 -3.78
CA ARG A 160 -14.43 -22.37 -2.96
C ARG A 160 -14.39 -23.80 -3.51
N PRO A 161 -13.75 -24.73 -2.79
CA PRO A 161 -13.70 -26.14 -3.15
C PRO A 161 -15.09 -26.74 -3.39
N SER A 162 -15.11 -27.89 -4.05
CA SER A 162 -16.31 -28.70 -4.08
C SER A 162 -16.50 -29.47 -2.76
N TYR A 163 -17.74 -29.65 -2.32
CA TYR A 163 -18.04 -30.58 -1.23
C TYR A 163 -17.93 -32.05 -1.65
N THR A 164 -18.31 -32.40 -2.88
CA THR A 164 -18.42 -33.78 -3.36
C THR A 164 -17.87 -33.95 -4.77
N ALA A 165 -17.19 -35.07 -5.02
CA ALA A 165 -16.82 -35.45 -6.37
C ALA A 165 -17.97 -36.19 -7.08
N ASN A 166 -18.03 -36.10 -8.41
CA ASN A 166 -18.98 -36.76 -9.33
C ASN A 166 -20.45 -36.32 -9.21
N THR A 167 -20.71 -35.27 -8.45
CA THR A 167 -22.02 -34.62 -8.32
C THR A 167 -22.33 -33.70 -9.51
N THR A 168 -23.60 -33.59 -9.85
CA THR A 168 -24.10 -32.72 -10.93
C THR A 168 -24.83 -31.47 -10.42
N GLN A 169 -24.89 -31.27 -9.10
CA GLN A 169 -25.52 -30.09 -8.51
C GLN A 169 -24.63 -28.85 -8.58
N GLU A 170 -25.24 -27.69 -8.83
CA GLU A 170 -24.56 -26.40 -8.94
C GLU A 170 -23.76 -26.05 -7.68
N GLN A 171 -24.30 -26.37 -6.51
CA GLN A 171 -23.76 -26.10 -5.17
C GLN A 171 -22.50 -26.92 -4.87
N SER A 172 -22.22 -27.94 -5.66
CA SER A 172 -21.05 -28.80 -5.48
C SER A 172 -19.98 -28.59 -6.57
N ARG A 173 -20.00 -27.47 -7.28
CA ARG A 173 -18.93 -27.12 -8.24
C ARG A 173 -17.75 -26.47 -7.56
N ILE A 174 -16.52 -26.76 -7.96
CA ILE A 174 -15.42 -25.86 -7.58
C ILE A 174 -15.69 -24.49 -8.21
N GLU A 175 -15.43 -23.41 -7.45
CA GLU A 175 -15.74 -22.06 -7.89
C GLU A 175 -14.58 -21.11 -7.60
N PHE A 176 -14.27 -20.29 -8.59
CA PHE A 176 -13.27 -19.23 -8.55
C PHE A 176 -14.01 -17.93 -8.81
N LEU A 177 -14.07 -17.08 -7.80
CA LEU A 177 -14.93 -15.91 -7.83
C LEU A 177 -14.27 -14.70 -7.19
N THR A 178 -14.80 -13.54 -7.55
CA THR A 178 -14.52 -12.26 -6.93
C THR A 178 -15.77 -11.76 -6.23
N LEU A 179 -15.62 -11.30 -5.00
CA LEU A 179 -16.64 -10.60 -4.24
C LEU A 179 -16.42 -9.10 -4.40
N SER A 180 -17.47 -8.36 -4.76
CA SER A 180 -17.41 -6.91 -4.89
C SER A 180 -17.11 -6.25 -3.54
N ASN A 181 -16.44 -5.11 -3.56
CA ASN A 181 -16.06 -4.37 -2.35
C ASN A 181 -17.23 -3.85 -1.51
N ASP A 182 -18.44 -3.78 -2.08
CA ASP A 182 -19.66 -3.37 -1.41
C ASP A 182 -20.53 -4.55 -0.94
N GLY A 183 -20.16 -5.78 -1.34
CA GLY A 183 -20.90 -7.01 -1.04
C GLY A 183 -22.20 -7.17 -1.80
N SER A 184 -22.48 -6.33 -2.80
CA SER A 184 -23.74 -6.38 -3.56
C SER A 184 -23.86 -7.61 -4.44
N HIS A 185 -22.74 -8.12 -4.96
CA HIS A 185 -22.72 -9.27 -5.87
C HIS A 185 -21.40 -10.05 -5.82
N LYS A 186 -21.39 -11.20 -6.49
CA LYS A 186 -20.17 -11.95 -6.84
C LYS A 186 -20.02 -12.02 -8.36
N SER A 187 -18.79 -12.14 -8.81
CA SER A 187 -18.41 -12.42 -10.20
C SER A 187 -17.69 -13.75 -10.28
N THR A 188 -18.27 -14.74 -10.97
CA THR A 188 -17.66 -16.06 -11.14
C THR A 188 -16.75 -16.06 -12.37
N HIS A 189 -15.45 -16.25 -12.16
CA HIS A 189 -14.44 -16.29 -13.23
C HIS A 189 -14.28 -17.69 -13.83
N PHE A 190 -14.41 -18.71 -13.00
CA PHE A 190 -14.43 -20.09 -13.43
C PHE A 190 -15.22 -20.95 -12.45
N THR A 191 -15.97 -21.91 -12.97
CA THR A 191 -16.62 -22.92 -12.15
C THR A 191 -16.70 -24.23 -12.93
N SER A 192 -16.59 -25.35 -12.23
CA SER A 192 -16.53 -26.66 -12.86
C SER A 192 -16.97 -27.76 -11.90
N PHE A 193 -17.47 -28.86 -12.46
CA PHE A 193 -17.73 -30.07 -11.69
C PHE A 193 -16.42 -30.79 -11.39
N VAL A 194 -16.32 -31.36 -10.18
CA VAL A 194 -15.14 -32.13 -9.78
C VAL A 194 -15.41 -33.62 -9.95
N TYR A 195 -14.52 -34.35 -10.62
CA TYR A 195 -14.70 -35.78 -10.93
C TYR A 195 -13.53 -36.63 -10.44
N THR A 196 -13.80 -37.85 -9.97
CA THR A 196 -12.75 -38.83 -9.61
C THR A 196 -12.14 -39.51 -10.82
N ASN A 197 -12.90 -39.58 -11.93
CA ASN A 197 -12.63 -40.47 -13.06
C ASN A 197 -12.61 -39.75 -14.41
N ALA A 198 -12.53 -38.41 -14.40
CA ALA A 198 -12.45 -37.60 -15.61
C ALA A 198 -11.36 -36.54 -15.46
N PHE A 199 -10.49 -36.46 -16.46
CA PHE A 199 -9.39 -35.51 -16.54
C PHE A 199 -9.53 -34.71 -17.83
N GLU A 200 -9.40 -33.41 -17.70
CA GLU A 200 -9.28 -32.47 -18.82
C GLU A 200 -7.97 -31.71 -18.61
N GLN A 201 -7.07 -31.77 -19.58
CA GLN A 201 -5.81 -31.02 -19.54
C GLN A 201 -6.07 -29.52 -19.39
N ASN A 202 -7.05 -28.98 -20.13
CA ASN A 202 -7.51 -27.61 -20.00
C ASN A 202 -8.97 -27.60 -19.53
N PRO A 203 -9.23 -27.62 -18.21
CA PRO A 203 -10.58 -27.67 -17.67
C PRO A 203 -11.47 -26.56 -18.23
N VAL A 204 -12.51 -26.94 -18.97
CA VAL A 204 -13.59 -26.03 -19.38
C VAL A 204 -14.87 -26.38 -18.62
N GLY A 205 -15.11 -27.67 -18.37
CA GLY A 205 -16.30 -28.15 -17.66
C GLY A 205 -16.04 -29.20 -16.60
N LYS A 206 -14.83 -29.79 -16.55
CA LYS A 206 -14.47 -30.83 -15.58
C LYS A 206 -13.11 -30.57 -14.94
N VAL A 207 -13.05 -30.68 -13.62
CA VAL A 207 -11.80 -30.63 -12.84
C VAL A 207 -11.59 -32.00 -12.21
N LEU A 208 -10.38 -32.54 -12.33
CA LEU A 208 -10.02 -33.79 -11.66
C LEU A 208 -9.96 -33.57 -10.14
N GLN A 209 -10.53 -34.50 -9.37
CA GLN A 209 -10.52 -34.46 -7.91
C GLN A 209 -9.10 -34.46 -7.36
N TYR A 210 -8.22 -35.27 -7.94
CA TYR A 210 -6.82 -35.42 -7.52
C TYR A 210 -5.99 -34.20 -7.97
N GLY A 211 -6.25 -33.08 -7.34
CA GLY A 211 -5.55 -31.84 -7.56
C GLY A 211 -5.89 -30.78 -6.53
N SER A 212 -5.20 -29.67 -6.60
CA SER A 212 -5.43 -28.49 -5.78
C SER A 212 -5.38 -27.25 -6.65
N SER A 213 -5.97 -26.17 -6.18
CA SER A 213 -6.11 -24.95 -6.96
C SER A 213 -5.86 -23.70 -6.12
N ALA A 214 -5.53 -22.61 -6.80
CA ALA A 214 -5.42 -21.27 -6.22
C ALA A 214 -5.97 -20.23 -7.21
N PHE A 215 -6.31 -19.04 -6.72
CA PHE A 215 -6.69 -17.89 -7.55
C PHE A 215 -5.77 -16.73 -7.16
N LEU A 216 -4.83 -16.38 -8.04
CA LEU A 216 -3.64 -15.61 -7.67
C LEU A 216 -3.45 -14.37 -8.54
N PRO A 217 -3.01 -13.24 -7.96
CA PRO A 217 -2.61 -12.08 -8.76
C PRO A 217 -1.32 -12.42 -9.52
N LEU A 218 -1.41 -12.61 -10.84
CA LEU A 218 -0.26 -12.90 -11.70
C LEU A 218 -0.08 -11.84 -12.77
N ALA A 219 1.17 -11.44 -12.99
CA ALA A 219 1.55 -10.54 -14.07
C ALA A 219 1.69 -11.26 -15.42
N LEU A 220 1.77 -10.47 -16.50
CA LEU A 220 2.25 -10.93 -17.80
C LEU A 220 3.78 -10.96 -17.83
N LYS A 221 4.35 -11.93 -18.55
CA LYS A 221 5.80 -12.09 -18.69
C LYS A 221 6.50 -10.82 -19.21
N ALA A 222 5.89 -10.15 -20.19
CA ALA A 222 6.43 -8.94 -20.80
C ALA A 222 6.01 -7.64 -20.07
N ALA A 223 5.09 -7.71 -19.11
CA ALA A 223 4.56 -6.55 -18.40
C ALA A 223 4.33 -6.87 -16.91
N PRO A 224 5.38 -6.77 -16.07
CA PRO A 224 5.31 -7.09 -14.64
C PRO A 224 4.26 -6.31 -13.85
N ASN A 225 3.87 -5.11 -14.34
CA ASN A 225 2.87 -4.28 -13.69
C ASN A 225 1.40 -4.61 -14.08
N ASP A 226 1.18 -5.43 -15.12
CA ASP A 226 -0.16 -5.88 -15.55
C ASP A 226 -0.59 -7.11 -14.75
N ILE A 227 -0.99 -6.86 -13.51
CA ILE A 227 -1.38 -7.89 -12.55
C ILE A 227 -2.89 -8.14 -12.68
N GLN A 228 -3.28 -9.38 -12.89
CA GLN A 228 -4.68 -9.82 -12.85
C GLN A 228 -4.78 -11.15 -12.15
N TYR A 229 -5.95 -11.42 -11.57
CA TYR A 229 -6.21 -12.68 -10.89
C TYR A 229 -6.38 -13.81 -11.89
N GLU A 230 -5.59 -14.87 -11.72
CA GLU A 230 -5.48 -16.00 -12.62
C GLU A 230 -5.74 -17.30 -11.86
N VAL A 231 -6.49 -18.21 -12.49
CA VAL A 231 -6.76 -19.53 -11.94
C VAL A 231 -5.54 -20.43 -12.17
N VAL A 232 -5.01 -20.99 -11.10
CA VAL A 232 -3.85 -21.88 -11.15
C VAL A 232 -4.24 -23.25 -10.64
N PHE A 233 -3.91 -24.28 -11.42
CA PHE A 233 -4.16 -25.68 -11.08
C PHE A 233 -2.86 -26.40 -10.78
N SER A 234 -2.91 -27.27 -9.79
CA SER A 234 -1.94 -28.33 -9.53
C SER A 234 -2.66 -29.66 -9.76
N SER A 235 -2.27 -30.41 -10.78
CA SER A 235 -3.04 -31.58 -11.25
C SER A 235 -2.15 -32.76 -11.64
N GLN A 236 -2.80 -33.87 -11.96
CA GLN A 236 -2.17 -35.04 -12.57
C GLN A 236 -1.94 -34.80 -14.08
N ASP A 237 -1.12 -35.65 -14.71
CA ASP A 237 -0.91 -35.63 -16.17
C ASP A 237 -1.90 -36.50 -16.95
N SER A 238 -2.68 -37.32 -16.25
CA SER A 238 -3.59 -38.31 -16.81
C SER A 238 -4.74 -38.66 -15.86
N VAL A 239 -5.80 -39.33 -16.36
CA VAL A 239 -6.80 -39.97 -15.49
C VAL A 239 -6.15 -41.19 -14.85
N SER A 240 -5.71 -41.07 -13.60
CA SER A 240 -5.18 -42.22 -12.86
C SER A 240 -5.77 -42.29 -11.46
N SER A 241 -6.13 -43.50 -11.04
CA SER A 241 -6.44 -43.79 -9.63
C SER A 241 -5.18 -43.85 -8.76
N SER A 242 -3.98 -43.78 -9.37
CA SER A 242 -2.70 -43.79 -8.71
C SER A 242 -2.27 -42.37 -8.33
N VAL A 243 -1.79 -42.19 -7.09
CA VAL A 243 -1.27 -40.91 -6.57
C VAL A 243 0.05 -40.52 -7.25
N ASN A 244 0.65 -41.41 -8.05
CA ASN A 244 2.01 -41.27 -8.56
C ASN A 244 2.10 -40.41 -9.84
N ASP A 245 0.98 -40.10 -10.48
CA ASP A 245 0.92 -39.44 -11.79
C ASP A 245 0.81 -37.91 -11.68
N TYR A 246 1.51 -37.34 -10.71
CA TYR A 246 1.55 -35.89 -10.53
C TYR A 246 2.15 -35.21 -11.77
N GLY A 247 1.34 -34.37 -12.42
CA GLY A 247 1.69 -33.71 -13.68
C GLY A 247 2.38 -32.37 -13.48
N GLY A 248 1.97 -31.61 -12.45
CA GLY A 248 2.55 -30.31 -12.15
C GLY A 248 1.53 -29.19 -12.01
N ILE A 249 2.01 -27.96 -12.19
CA ILE A 249 1.27 -26.72 -12.00
C ILE A 249 1.18 -25.96 -13.32
N PHE A 250 -0.02 -25.47 -13.66
CA PHE A 250 -0.27 -24.65 -14.85
C PHE A 250 -1.30 -23.54 -14.57
N CYS A 251 -1.21 -22.46 -15.34
CA CYS A 251 -2.19 -21.38 -15.32
C CYS A 251 -3.28 -21.68 -16.35
N LYS A 252 -4.54 -21.41 -16.01
CA LYS A 252 -5.68 -21.69 -16.88
C LYS A 252 -5.59 -20.97 -18.22
N THR A 253 -5.18 -19.70 -18.22
CA THR A 253 -5.07 -18.84 -19.41
C THR A 253 -3.94 -19.29 -20.34
N ALA A 254 -2.77 -19.63 -19.79
CA ALA A 254 -1.65 -20.18 -20.56
C ALA A 254 -1.90 -21.63 -21.04
N GLY A 255 -2.80 -22.34 -20.35
CA GLY A 255 -3.19 -23.70 -20.66
C GLY A 255 -2.19 -24.77 -20.20
N PHE A 256 -2.57 -26.03 -20.36
CA PHE A 256 -1.84 -27.21 -19.89
C PHE A 256 -0.43 -27.33 -20.47
N ASN A 257 -0.19 -26.77 -21.65
CA ASN A 257 1.16 -26.75 -22.24
C ASN A 257 2.14 -25.93 -21.42
N SER A 258 1.66 -25.04 -20.54
CA SER A 258 2.48 -24.31 -19.57
C SER A 258 2.75 -25.13 -18.30
N ILE A 259 2.40 -26.42 -18.25
CA ILE A 259 2.61 -27.23 -17.05
C ILE A 259 4.09 -27.31 -16.70
N THR A 260 4.39 -27.12 -15.42
CA THR A 260 5.72 -27.30 -14.87
C THR A 260 5.60 -28.25 -13.70
N LYS A 261 6.45 -29.27 -13.68
CA LYS A 261 6.49 -30.25 -12.60
C LYS A 261 7.59 -29.83 -11.62
N PRO A 262 7.25 -29.28 -10.43
CA PRO A 262 8.27 -28.90 -9.47
C PRO A 262 9.16 -30.08 -9.09
N LYS A 263 10.42 -29.80 -8.76
CA LYS A 263 11.37 -30.82 -8.34
C LYS A 263 10.93 -31.45 -7.02
N LYS A 264 10.83 -32.78 -6.99
CA LYS A 264 10.20 -33.52 -5.90
C LYS A 264 10.99 -33.34 -4.61
N ASN A 265 10.28 -32.96 -3.55
CA ASN A 265 10.84 -32.73 -2.21
C ASN A 265 11.94 -31.67 -2.12
N LEU A 266 12.17 -30.88 -3.18
CA LEU A 266 13.02 -29.70 -3.11
C LEU A 266 12.19 -28.55 -2.54
N ASN A 267 12.48 -28.14 -1.31
CA ASN A 267 11.65 -27.17 -0.58
C ASN A 267 12.46 -26.04 0.05
N ALA A 268 11.82 -24.88 0.19
CA ALA A 268 12.36 -23.74 0.91
C ALA A 268 11.30 -23.11 1.80
N VAL A 269 11.77 -22.37 2.80
CA VAL A 269 10.96 -21.59 3.74
C VAL A 269 10.97 -20.14 3.29
N ASP A 270 9.77 -19.55 3.13
CA ASP A 270 9.64 -18.13 2.83
C ASP A 270 9.97 -17.24 4.04
N GLN A 271 9.93 -15.92 3.85
CA GLN A 271 10.21 -14.95 4.92
C GLN A 271 9.22 -15.01 6.10
N TRP A 272 8.07 -15.65 5.92
CA TRP A 272 7.01 -15.79 6.92
C TRP A 272 7.08 -17.11 7.68
N GLY A 273 8.04 -17.99 7.35
CA GLY A 273 8.20 -19.30 7.97
C GLY A 273 7.36 -20.41 7.32
N VAL A 274 6.79 -20.18 6.14
CA VAL A 274 5.98 -21.16 5.41
C VAL A 274 6.87 -21.94 4.44
N THR A 275 6.88 -23.27 4.59
CA THR A 275 7.63 -24.16 3.70
C THR A 275 6.84 -24.47 2.43
N THR A 276 7.49 -24.45 1.28
CA THR A 276 6.93 -25.03 0.04
C THR A 276 6.66 -26.52 0.22
N THR A 277 5.76 -27.08 -0.61
CA THR A 277 5.43 -28.50 -0.57
C THR A 277 5.37 -29.07 -1.98
N THR A 278 6.42 -29.79 -2.36
CA THR A 278 6.61 -30.42 -3.69
C THR A 278 6.70 -31.95 -3.60
N ASN A 279 6.00 -32.57 -2.64
CA ASN A 279 6.09 -34.02 -2.36
C ASN A 279 5.30 -34.93 -3.34
N TYR A 280 4.59 -34.34 -4.30
CA TYR A 280 3.72 -34.98 -5.30
C TYR A 280 2.44 -35.60 -4.74
N ALA A 281 2.09 -35.37 -3.47
CA ALA A 281 0.75 -35.67 -3.02
C ALA A 281 -0.22 -34.64 -3.62
N TYR A 282 -1.15 -35.11 -4.45
CA TYR A 282 -2.12 -34.30 -5.21
C TYR A 282 -2.90 -33.27 -4.38
N LYS A 283 -3.00 -33.49 -3.07
CA LYS A 283 -3.76 -32.69 -2.12
C LYS A 283 -2.91 -31.71 -1.31
N THR A 284 -1.59 -31.71 -1.52
CA THR A 284 -0.60 -30.85 -0.84
C THR A 284 0.34 -30.27 -1.89
N ALA A 285 0.00 -29.09 -2.40
CA ALA A 285 0.90 -28.30 -3.26
C ALA A 285 1.14 -26.94 -2.61
N GLY A 286 2.41 -26.56 -2.51
CA GLY A 286 2.84 -25.26 -2.03
C GLY A 286 4.05 -24.78 -2.83
N VAL A 287 3.98 -23.60 -3.44
CA VAL A 287 5.06 -23.05 -4.28
C VAL A 287 5.30 -21.58 -3.97
N LEU A 288 6.45 -21.06 -4.39
CA LEU A 288 6.82 -19.68 -4.16
C LEU A 288 6.06 -18.74 -5.10
N TYR A 289 5.71 -17.58 -4.59
CA TYR A 289 5.24 -16.42 -5.32
C TYR A 289 6.27 -15.30 -5.16
N ASP A 290 6.78 -14.76 -6.26
CA ASP A 290 7.71 -13.63 -6.27
C ASP A 290 6.91 -12.33 -6.17
N ASN A 291 7.08 -11.59 -5.07
CA ASN A 291 6.37 -10.34 -4.83
C ASN A 291 6.84 -9.18 -5.72
N ASN A 292 8.02 -9.27 -6.35
CA ASN A 292 8.52 -8.23 -7.24
C ASN A 292 8.10 -8.47 -8.69
N LYS A 293 8.05 -9.73 -9.11
CA LYS A 293 7.69 -10.12 -10.48
C LYS A 293 6.22 -10.51 -10.65
N HIS A 294 5.52 -10.74 -9.53
CA HIS A 294 4.13 -11.20 -9.49
C HIS A 294 3.92 -12.48 -10.31
N CYS A 295 4.78 -13.47 -10.09
CA CYS A 295 4.74 -14.75 -10.78
C CYS A 295 4.97 -15.90 -9.78
N LEU A 296 4.54 -17.10 -10.14
CA LEU A 296 4.91 -18.30 -9.37
C LEU A 296 6.32 -18.74 -9.73
N VAL A 297 7.07 -19.22 -8.75
CA VAL A 297 8.45 -19.69 -8.91
C VAL A 297 8.57 -21.12 -8.41
N MET A 298 9.16 -21.97 -9.23
CA MET A 298 9.41 -23.37 -8.92
C MET A 298 10.64 -23.88 -9.68
N VAL A 299 11.34 -24.85 -9.11
CA VAL A 299 12.45 -25.53 -9.79
C VAL A 299 11.88 -26.71 -10.55
N ASP A 300 12.20 -26.84 -11.83
CA ASP A 300 11.70 -27.93 -12.68
C ASP A 300 12.38 -29.27 -12.38
N GLU A 301 11.61 -30.36 -12.32
CA GLU A 301 12.11 -31.72 -12.07
C GLU A 301 13.12 -32.19 -13.11
N GLY A 302 12.84 -31.95 -14.41
CA GLY A 302 13.63 -32.51 -15.51
C GLY A 302 14.94 -31.77 -15.75
N THR A 303 14.93 -30.45 -15.56
CA THR A 303 16.07 -29.57 -15.88
C THR A 303 16.81 -29.05 -14.65
N SER A 304 16.22 -29.13 -13.46
CA SER A 304 16.71 -28.45 -12.24
C SER A 304 16.92 -26.93 -12.39
N LEU A 305 16.29 -26.32 -13.40
CA LEU A 305 16.31 -24.88 -13.61
C LEU A 305 15.12 -24.23 -12.90
N LEU A 306 15.30 -22.98 -12.50
CA LEU A 306 14.22 -22.17 -11.96
C LEU A 306 13.29 -21.71 -13.08
N ILE A 307 12.00 -21.92 -12.87
CA ILE A 307 10.91 -21.53 -13.78
C ILE A 307 10.08 -20.45 -13.11
N GLU A 308 9.90 -19.34 -13.82
CA GLU A 308 8.94 -18.30 -13.46
C GLU A 308 7.67 -18.53 -14.29
N LYS A 309 6.53 -18.65 -13.62
CA LYS A 309 5.23 -18.94 -14.24
C LYS A 309 4.33 -17.72 -14.10
N TYR A 310 4.08 -17.10 -15.26
CA TYR A 310 3.26 -15.92 -15.45
C TYR A 310 1.86 -16.31 -15.95
N ARG A 311 0.94 -15.34 -15.98
CA ARG A 311 -0.43 -15.53 -16.46
C ARG A 311 -0.49 -16.07 -17.90
N ASP A 312 0.45 -15.63 -18.74
CA ASP A 312 0.53 -15.92 -20.18
C ASP A 312 1.58 -16.99 -20.55
N GLY A 313 2.24 -17.61 -19.58
CA GLY A 313 3.14 -18.74 -19.83
C GLY A 313 4.37 -18.79 -18.92
N ASN A 314 5.36 -19.58 -19.33
CA ASN A 314 6.56 -19.82 -18.55
C ASN A 314 7.74 -18.98 -19.06
N ASN A 315 8.59 -18.56 -18.13
CA ASN A 315 9.96 -18.13 -18.40
C ASN A 315 10.91 -19.16 -17.79
N ILE A 316 11.64 -19.86 -18.65
CA ILE A 316 12.68 -20.79 -18.25
C ILE A 316 13.95 -19.97 -18.02
N THR A 317 14.42 -19.88 -16.79
CA THR A 317 15.61 -19.10 -16.47
C THR A 317 16.87 -19.94 -16.68
N SER A 318 18.05 -19.27 -16.69
CA SER A 318 19.34 -19.96 -16.68
C SER A 318 19.84 -20.28 -15.26
N ILE A 319 19.03 -20.06 -14.23
CA ILE A 319 19.41 -20.27 -12.83
C ILE A 319 19.21 -21.74 -12.48
N SER A 320 20.31 -22.44 -12.21
CA SER A 320 20.30 -23.84 -11.78
C SER A 320 20.24 -23.95 -10.26
N ILE A 321 19.32 -24.77 -9.74
CA ILE A 321 19.11 -25.01 -8.32
C ILE A 321 19.31 -26.50 -8.03
N PRO A 322 20.51 -26.92 -7.56
CA PRO A 322 20.82 -28.33 -7.38
C PRO A 322 20.13 -28.95 -6.15
N ASP A 323 20.02 -28.21 -5.06
CA ASP A 323 19.63 -28.70 -3.73
C ASP A 323 18.86 -27.65 -2.88
N ASP A 324 18.37 -28.07 -1.73
CA ASP A 324 17.56 -27.24 -0.81
C ASP A 324 18.33 -26.01 -0.32
N ALA A 325 19.65 -26.12 -0.10
CA ALA A 325 20.46 -25.01 0.39
C ALA A 325 20.61 -23.90 -0.66
N ALA A 326 20.77 -24.28 -1.93
CA ALA A 326 20.77 -23.36 -3.05
C ALA A 326 19.40 -22.70 -3.22
N LEU A 327 18.30 -23.46 -3.11
CA LEU A 327 16.95 -22.91 -3.17
C LEU A 327 16.69 -21.93 -2.02
N GLN A 328 17.04 -22.31 -0.80
CA GLN A 328 16.87 -21.43 0.37
C GLN A 328 17.71 -20.15 0.25
N SER A 329 18.93 -20.24 -0.28
CA SER A 329 19.77 -19.06 -0.52
C SER A 329 19.13 -18.12 -1.55
N TYR A 330 18.53 -18.67 -2.61
CA TYR A 330 17.77 -17.89 -3.58
C TYR A 330 16.55 -17.20 -2.95
N VAL A 331 15.79 -17.93 -2.13
CA VAL A 331 14.61 -17.40 -1.43
C VAL A 331 15.01 -16.29 -0.44
N ASN A 332 16.07 -16.48 0.34
CA ASN A 332 16.56 -15.48 1.29
C ASN A 332 17.03 -14.18 0.63
N ALA A 333 17.42 -14.24 -0.65
CA ALA A 333 17.89 -13.08 -1.39
C ALA A 333 16.75 -12.27 -2.06
N GLY A 334 15.52 -12.77 -2.04
CA GLY A 334 14.36 -12.12 -2.67
C GLY A 334 13.19 -11.90 -1.71
N ASP A 335 12.09 -11.39 -2.26
CA ASP A 335 10.83 -11.20 -1.55
C ASP A 335 9.83 -12.23 -2.06
N PHE A 336 9.75 -13.36 -1.35
CA PHE A 336 8.89 -14.48 -1.73
C PHE A 336 7.84 -14.75 -0.66
N THR A 337 6.69 -15.26 -1.12
CA THR A 337 5.63 -15.78 -0.28
C THR A 337 5.26 -17.17 -0.75
N CYS A 338 5.19 -18.14 0.15
CA CYS A 338 4.73 -19.48 -0.16
C CYS A 338 3.20 -19.50 -0.24
N VAL A 339 2.69 -19.98 -1.38
CA VAL A 339 1.27 -20.12 -1.63
C VAL A 339 0.88 -21.59 -1.51
N ASN A 340 0.08 -21.91 -0.50
CA ASN A 340 -0.46 -23.25 -0.28
C ASN A 340 -1.82 -23.38 -0.96
N PHE A 341 -1.88 -24.23 -1.98
CA PHE A 341 -3.07 -24.43 -2.79
C PHE A 341 -4.11 -25.20 -1.98
N ILE A 342 -5.39 -24.94 -2.23
CA ILE A 342 -6.48 -25.65 -1.56
C ILE A 342 -6.91 -26.88 -2.37
N TYR A 343 -7.13 -28.00 -1.69
CA TYR A 343 -7.57 -29.24 -2.33
C TYR A 343 -8.96 -29.07 -2.96
N ASN A 344 -9.16 -29.65 -4.16
CA ASN A 344 -10.37 -29.42 -4.94
C ASN A 344 -11.67 -29.90 -4.25
N THR A 345 -11.58 -30.84 -3.29
CA THR A 345 -12.75 -31.40 -2.59
C THR A 345 -12.67 -31.39 -1.06
N ILE A 346 -12.08 -30.37 -0.45
CA ILE A 346 -12.12 -30.25 1.01
C ILE A 346 -13.52 -29.82 1.47
N VAL A 347 -14.08 -30.54 2.45
CA VAL A 347 -15.44 -30.29 2.96
C VAL A 347 -15.44 -29.25 4.07
N HIS A 348 -14.72 -29.56 5.16
CA HIS A 348 -14.59 -28.71 6.34
C HIS A 348 -13.10 -28.56 6.64
N PRO A 349 -12.64 -27.34 6.93
CA PRO A 349 -11.30 -27.19 7.46
C PRO A 349 -11.24 -27.72 8.90
N HIS A 350 -10.03 -28.01 9.35
CA HIS A 350 -9.75 -28.58 10.66
C HIS A 350 -9.58 -27.48 11.71
N GLY A 351 -10.13 -27.71 12.89
CA GLY A 351 -9.99 -26.86 14.07
C GLY A 351 -9.83 -27.70 15.32
N ILE A 352 -9.54 -27.05 16.45
CA ILE A 352 -9.38 -27.71 17.74
C ILE A 352 -10.74 -27.73 18.43
N SER A 353 -11.23 -28.93 18.76
CA SER A 353 -12.44 -29.08 19.57
C SER A 353 -12.14 -28.64 21.01
N ARG A 354 -12.97 -27.75 21.56
CA ARG A 354 -12.84 -27.27 22.94
C ARG A 354 -13.12 -28.34 23.98
N TYR A 355 -13.80 -29.42 23.59
CA TYR A 355 -14.18 -30.50 24.51
C TYR A 355 -13.04 -31.48 24.76
N ASN A 356 -12.40 -31.97 23.69
CA ASN A 356 -11.36 -33.01 23.78
C ASN A 356 -9.97 -32.53 23.39
N HIS A 357 -9.82 -31.24 23.02
CA HIS A 357 -8.57 -30.62 22.58
C HIS A 357 -7.91 -31.30 21.37
N ALA A 358 -8.65 -32.13 20.64
CA ALA A 358 -8.17 -32.78 19.44
C ALA A 358 -8.45 -31.91 18.21
N GLU A 359 -7.50 -31.90 17.28
CA GLU A 359 -7.69 -31.31 15.97
C GLU A 359 -8.50 -32.25 15.06
N GLY A 360 -9.54 -31.72 14.43
CA GLY A 360 -10.39 -32.48 13.51
C GLY A 360 -11.25 -31.58 12.65
N ALA A 361 -11.93 -32.17 11.66
CA ALA A 361 -12.85 -31.46 10.78
C ALA A 361 -13.99 -30.79 11.58
N MET A 362 -14.17 -29.48 11.39
CA MET A 362 -15.21 -28.70 12.06
C MET A 362 -16.58 -28.93 11.46
N SER A 363 -17.14 -30.10 11.78
CA SER A 363 -18.31 -30.69 11.10
C SER A 363 -19.50 -30.91 12.03
N SER A 364 -19.34 -30.70 13.33
CA SER A 364 -20.38 -30.96 14.32
C SER A 364 -21.03 -29.67 14.81
N TYR A 365 -22.37 -29.63 14.78
CA TYR A 365 -23.17 -28.59 15.40
C TYR A 365 -23.23 -28.74 16.92
N ALA A 366 -22.75 -29.86 17.46
CA ALA A 366 -22.76 -30.15 18.90
C ALA A 366 -21.38 -29.93 19.55
N GLN A 367 -20.41 -29.40 18.81
CA GLN A 367 -19.06 -29.13 19.30
C GLN A 367 -18.71 -27.66 19.12
N ASN A 368 -17.94 -27.15 20.07
CA ASN A 368 -17.35 -25.83 20.02
C ASN A 368 -15.91 -25.97 19.52
N TYR A 369 -15.51 -25.11 18.59
CA TYR A 369 -14.18 -25.14 18.01
C TYR A 369 -13.45 -23.82 18.19
N HIS A 370 -12.14 -23.89 18.25
CA HIS A 370 -11.26 -22.74 18.12
C HIS A 370 -10.02 -23.12 17.32
N GLY A 371 -9.28 -22.13 16.86
CA GLY A 371 -8.04 -22.36 16.15
C GLY A 371 -7.65 -21.17 15.29
N TYR A 372 -6.78 -21.46 14.33
CA TYR A 372 -6.34 -20.48 13.36
C TYR A 372 -6.08 -21.16 12.02
N PHE A 373 -6.14 -20.37 10.95
CA PHE A 373 -5.53 -20.66 9.66
C PHE A 373 -4.47 -19.61 9.38
N GLY A 374 -3.21 -20.00 9.32
CA GLY A 374 -2.08 -19.06 9.34
C GLY A 374 -0.83 -19.72 9.90
N ILE A 375 0.07 -18.90 10.46
CA ILE A 375 1.26 -19.35 11.18
C ILE A 375 1.23 -18.82 12.61
N LEU A 376 1.27 -19.74 13.58
CA LEU A 376 1.34 -19.39 15.00
C LEU A 376 2.38 -20.27 15.69
N ASN A 377 3.32 -19.64 16.41
CA ASN A 377 4.40 -20.33 17.13
C ASN A 377 5.19 -21.33 16.25
N GLY A 378 5.48 -20.93 14.99
CA GLY A 378 6.20 -21.77 14.03
C GLY A 378 5.39 -22.92 13.42
N VAL A 379 4.10 -23.05 13.75
CA VAL A 379 3.21 -24.07 13.19
C VAL A 379 2.36 -23.44 12.09
N THR A 380 2.48 -23.97 10.87
CA THR A 380 1.69 -23.54 9.71
C THR A 380 0.43 -24.39 9.59
N LYS A 381 -0.74 -23.73 9.51
CA LYS A 381 -2.06 -24.35 9.27
C LYS A 381 -2.78 -23.64 8.15
N MET A 382 -2.35 -23.87 6.91
CA MET A 382 -2.90 -23.16 5.75
C MET A 382 -3.08 -24.08 4.54
N GLY A 383 -4.26 -24.02 3.92
CA GLY A 383 -4.57 -24.67 2.66
C GLY A 383 -4.50 -26.19 2.68
N HIS A 384 -4.10 -26.75 1.53
CA HIS A 384 -4.04 -28.18 1.26
C HIS A 384 -5.38 -28.87 1.49
N ASN A 385 -5.38 -30.06 2.08
CA ASN A 385 -6.57 -30.88 2.31
C ASN A 385 -7.13 -30.79 3.73
N LYS A 386 -6.63 -29.86 4.54
CA LYS A 386 -6.99 -29.73 5.95
C LYS A 386 -7.43 -28.34 6.36
N TYR A 387 -6.87 -27.28 5.81
CA TYR A 387 -7.08 -25.93 6.32
C TYR A 387 -7.59 -25.00 5.21
N SER A 388 -8.26 -23.92 5.60
CA SER A 388 -8.42 -22.78 4.71
C SER A 388 -7.08 -22.06 4.54
N ALA A 389 -6.93 -21.25 3.50
CA ALA A 389 -5.76 -20.40 3.31
C ALA A 389 -6.21 -18.97 3.08
N HIS A 390 -5.58 -18.03 3.78
CA HIS A 390 -5.95 -16.63 3.73
C HIS A 390 -4.69 -15.79 3.50
N TYR A 391 -4.77 -14.91 2.52
CA TYR A 391 -3.71 -13.99 2.14
C TYR A 391 -4.31 -12.60 1.97
N ARG A 392 -3.47 -11.57 2.02
CA ARG A 392 -3.81 -10.21 1.59
C ARG A 392 -2.89 -9.80 0.45
N PHE A 393 -3.43 -9.02 -0.49
CA PHE A 393 -2.65 -8.33 -1.50
C PHE A 393 -2.61 -6.85 -1.13
N THR A 394 -1.46 -6.41 -0.62
CA THR A 394 -1.31 -5.10 0.02
C THR A 394 -1.28 -3.96 -1.00
N GLU A 395 -1.41 -2.72 -0.51
CA GLU A 395 -1.23 -1.51 -1.34
C GLU A 395 0.13 -1.48 -2.06
N GLY A 396 1.18 -1.99 -1.39
CA GLY A 396 2.51 -2.19 -1.98
C GLY A 396 2.60 -3.34 -2.97
N LYS A 397 1.47 -3.92 -3.39
CA LYS A 397 1.35 -5.07 -4.31
C LYS A 397 2.07 -6.32 -3.81
N LYS A 398 2.16 -6.51 -2.50
CA LYS A 398 2.76 -7.72 -1.91
C LYS A 398 1.67 -8.68 -1.51
N LEU A 399 1.83 -9.94 -1.92
CA LEU A 399 1.06 -11.04 -1.38
C LEU A 399 1.67 -11.42 -0.03
N GLU A 400 0.84 -11.46 1.00
CA GLU A 400 1.27 -11.80 2.36
C GLU A 400 0.25 -12.78 2.95
N PRO A 401 0.68 -13.85 3.65
CA PRO A 401 -0.26 -14.66 4.41
C PRO A 401 -0.84 -13.83 5.55
N ILE A 402 -2.01 -14.24 6.04
CA ILE A 402 -2.57 -13.65 7.25
C ILE A 402 -2.99 -14.75 8.23
N ASN A 403 -3.01 -14.40 9.51
CA ASN A 403 -3.57 -15.23 10.54
C ASN A 403 -5.08 -15.00 10.65
N TYR A 404 -5.85 -16.01 10.30
CA TYR A 404 -7.28 -16.10 10.50
C TYR A 404 -7.55 -16.85 11.80
N TYR A 405 -7.77 -16.15 12.90
CA TYR A 405 -8.18 -16.77 14.15
C TYR A 405 -9.69 -16.94 14.20
N PHE A 406 -10.15 -18.03 14.80
CA PHE A 406 -11.57 -18.26 15.01
C PHE A 406 -11.84 -18.91 16.35
N MET A 407 -12.99 -18.57 16.91
CA MET A 407 -13.60 -19.26 18.03
C MET A 407 -15.10 -19.35 17.77
N SER A 408 -15.68 -20.49 18.08
CA SER A 408 -17.10 -20.74 17.88
C SER A 408 -17.73 -21.44 19.06
N ASN A 409 -19.00 -21.11 19.25
CA ASN A 409 -19.90 -21.76 20.19
C ASN A 409 -21.11 -22.24 19.38
N SER A 410 -21.35 -23.54 19.38
CA SER A 410 -22.56 -24.14 18.81
C SER A 410 -23.30 -24.85 19.95
N GLU A 411 -24.53 -24.45 20.21
CA GLU A 411 -25.36 -25.13 21.19
C GLU A 411 -26.00 -26.38 20.58
N ALA A 412 -26.04 -27.48 21.33
CA ALA A 412 -26.63 -28.72 20.87
C ALA A 412 -28.15 -28.59 20.59
N TYR A 413 -28.68 -29.53 19.81
CA TYR A 413 -30.11 -29.62 19.52
C TYR A 413 -30.93 -29.86 20.80
N LYS A 414 -31.93 -29.00 21.06
CA LYS A 414 -32.92 -29.09 22.16
C LYS A 414 -32.32 -29.07 23.58
N THR A 415 -32.14 -27.88 24.13
CA THR A 415 -32.00 -27.72 25.59
C THR A 415 -33.40 -27.64 26.20
N ALA A 416 -33.85 -28.72 26.86
CA ALA A 416 -35.06 -28.67 27.67
C ALA A 416 -34.82 -27.78 28.90
N ASN A 417 -35.70 -26.82 29.15
CA ASN A 417 -35.68 -26.02 30.37
C ASN A 417 -37.03 -26.07 31.09
N SER A 418 -37.11 -25.48 32.28
CA SER A 418 -38.31 -25.45 33.12
C SER A 418 -39.52 -24.73 32.49
N SER A 419 -39.34 -24.06 31.35
CA SER A 419 -40.36 -23.29 30.63
C SER A 419 -40.66 -23.82 29.22
N GLY A 420 -40.05 -24.94 28.79
CA GLY A 420 -40.23 -25.53 27.46
C GLY A 420 -38.93 -25.87 26.73
N THR A 421 -38.97 -25.90 25.39
CA THR A 421 -37.78 -26.08 24.53
C THR A 421 -37.33 -24.72 24.00
N VAL A 422 -36.08 -24.33 24.25
CA VAL A 422 -35.49 -23.10 23.69
C VAL A 422 -34.72 -23.38 22.40
N ASN A 423 -34.55 -22.34 21.59
CA ASN A 423 -33.71 -22.38 20.39
C ASN A 423 -32.25 -22.43 20.79
N SER A 424 -31.49 -23.31 20.16
CA SER A 424 -30.03 -23.29 20.30
C SER A 424 -29.46 -22.15 19.47
N GLU A 425 -28.46 -21.47 20.01
CA GLU A 425 -27.75 -20.39 19.33
C GLU A 425 -26.39 -20.88 18.81
N GLY A 426 -25.98 -20.28 17.69
CA GLY A 426 -24.65 -20.46 17.12
C GLY A 426 -23.94 -19.12 17.07
N GLU A 427 -22.68 -19.08 17.48
CA GLU A 427 -21.83 -17.90 17.42
C GLU A 427 -20.46 -18.27 16.89
N VAL A 428 -19.91 -17.43 16.03
CA VAL A 428 -18.51 -17.47 15.63
C VAL A 428 -17.94 -16.07 15.67
N THR A 429 -16.76 -15.96 16.27
CA THR A 429 -15.95 -14.75 16.26
C THR A 429 -14.65 -15.05 15.57
N ILE A 430 -14.23 -14.16 14.69
CA ILE A 430 -12.98 -14.26 13.96
C ILE A 430 -12.15 -13.00 14.14
N ALA A 431 -10.83 -13.16 14.04
CA ALA A 431 -9.89 -12.06 14.01
C ALA A 431 -8.90 -12.28 12.88
N LEU A 432 -8.65 -11.23 12.10
CA LEU A 432 -7.63 -11.22 11.06
C LEU A 432 -6.43 -10.45 11.56
N GLU A 433 -5.25 -11.05 11.46
CA GLU A 433 -4.00 -10.46 11.91
C GLU A 433 -2.93 -10.61 10.82
N SER A 434 -2.14 -9.56 10.59
CA SER A 434 -0.99 -9.65 9.70
C SER A 434 0.10 -10.53 10.30
N MET A 435 1.04 -10.98 9.47
CA MET A 435 2.21 -11.71 9.97
C MET A 435 3.09 -10.91 10.93
N MET A 436 2.93 -9.58 10.96
CA MET A 436 3.64 -8.69 11.88
C MET A 436 2.89 -8.47 13.20
N GLY A 437 1.77 -9.16 13.44
CA GLY A 437 0.96 -9.04 14.66
C GLY A 437 0.01 -7.84 14.66
N GLU A 438 -0.22 -7.21 13.51
CA GLU A 438 -1.19 -6.12 13.40
C GLU A 438 -2.60 -6.70 13.27
N LEU A 439 -3.49 -6.35 14.21
CA LEU A 439 -4.90 -6.69 14.10
C LEU A 439 -5.56 -5.90 12.96
N LEU A 440 -6.02 -6.61 11.94
CA LEU A 440 -6.67 -6.04 10.75
C LEU A 440 -8.18 -5.90 10.92
N GLY A 441 -8.78 -6.72 11.78
CA GLY A 441 -10.19 -6.58 12.15
C GLY A 441 -10.73 -7.78 12.91
N MET A 442 -11.76 -7.53 13.72
CA MET A 442 -12.50 -8.55 14.45
C MET A 442 -13.96 -8.54 14.03
N TYR A 443 -14.53 -9.73 13.83
CA TYR A 443 -15.86 -9.90 13.28
C TYR A 443 -16.62 -10.98 14.03
N GLN A 444 -17.92 -10.80 14.20
CA GLN A 444 -18.79 -11.75 14.88
C GLN A 444 -20.04 -12.02 14.06
N TYR A 445 -20.39 -13.29 13.97
CA TYR A 445 -21.64 -13.74 13.39
C TYR A 445 -22.40 -14.60 14.39
N ARG A 446 -23.69 -14.32 14.55
CA ARG A 446 -24.61 -15.09 15.39
C ARG A 446 -25.78 -15.57 14.57
N THR A 447 -26.19 -16.79 14.82
CA THR A 447 -27.36 -17.41 14.20
C THR A 447 -28.27 -17.99 15.26
N LYS A 448 -29.56 -17.91 14.98
CA LYS A 448 -30.62 -18.42 15.84
C LYS A 448 -31.76 -18.90 14.94
N PRO A 449 -32.24 -20.14 15.09
CA PRO A 449 -33.40 -20.59 14.34
C PRO A 449 -34.65 -19.82 14.78
N GLU A 450 -35.57 -19.55 13.85
CA GLU A 450 -36.83 -18.86 14.15
C GLU A 450 -37.81 -19.76 14.91
N SER A 451 -37.84 -21.05 14.57
CA SER A 451 -38.74 -22.04 15.17
C SER A 451 -38.19 -22.61 16.48
N ALA A 452 -39.05 -22.73 17.49
CA ALA A 452 -38.76 -23.36 18.78
C ALA A 452 -38.18 -24.78 18.63
N GLY A 453 -37.08 -25.09 19.33
CA GLY A 453 -36.55 -26.45 19.45
C GLY A 453 -35.69 -26.96 18.30
N TYR A 454 -35.08 -26.04 17.54
CA TYR A 454 -34.10 -26.35 16.50
C TYR A 454 -32.70 -25.84 16.86
N SER A 455 -31.67 -26.36 16.16
CA SER A 455 -30.27 -25.99 16.41
C SER A 455 -29.82 -24.80 15.55
N GLY A 456 -28.90 -24.00 16.10
CA GLY A 456 -28.17 -22.93 15.41
C GLY A 456 -27.18 -23.40 14.34
N GLY A 457 -27.10 -24.70 14.06
CA GLY A 457 -26.33 -25.22 12.94
C GLY A 457 -24.82 -25.35 13.18
N ILE A 458 -24.06 -25.58 12.10
CA ILE A 458 -22.59 -25.71 12.14
C ILE A 458 -21.99 -24.34 11.81
N VAL A 459 -21.65 -23.56 12.84
CA VAL A 459 -21.22 -22.16 12.67
C VAL A 459 -19.72 -21.92 12.76
N ALA A 460 -18.95 -22.93 13.13
CA ALA A 460 -17.50 -22.81 13.37
C ALA A 460 -16.71 -22.18 12.22
N VAL A 461 -17.25 -22.26 11.02
CA VAL A 461 -16.67 -21.88 9.74
C VAL A 461 -17.69 -21.10 8.89
N ALA A 462 -18.72 -20.55 9.55
CA ALA A 462 -19.77 -19.79 8.87
C ALA A 462 -19.21 -18.51 8.27
N VAL A 463 -18.31 -17.79 8.94
CA VAL A 463 -17.53 -16.77 8.26
C VAL A 463 -16.48 -17.51 7.42
N ASN A 464 -16.65 -17.49 6.10
CA ASN A 464 -15.78 -18.24 5.18
C ASN A 464 -14.59 -17.38 4.75
N CYS A 465 -14.82 -16.08 4.54
CA CYS A 465 -13.82 -15.06 4.32
C CYS A 465 -14.40 -13.68 4.66
N ILE A 466 -13.55 -12.70 4.95
CA ILE A 466 -13.93 -11.28 5.05
C ILE A 466 -12.72 -10.40 4.76
N ASN A 467 -12.87 -9.41 3.89
CA ASN A 467 -11.79 -8.50 3.54
C ASN A 467 -11.69 -7.37 4.58
N PRO A 468 -10.52 -7.19 5.24
CA PRO A 468 -10.35 -6.14 6.24
C PRO A 468 -10.36 -4.72 5.66
N TYR A 469 -10.11 -4.54 4.36
CA TYR A 469 -10.13 -3.24 3.69
C TYR A 469 -11.57 -2.74 3.43
N SER A 470 -12.49 -3.64 3.08
CA SER A 470 -13.90 -3.30 2.79
C SER A 470 -14.88 -3.67 3.90
N ASN A 471 -14.48 -4.54 4.84
CA ASN A 471 -15.35 -5.18 5.83
C ASN A 471 -16.49 -6.00 5.20
N VAL A 472 -16.24 -6.55 4.00
CA VAL A 472 -17.19 -7.36 3.23
C VAL A 472 -16.67 -8.77 3.06
N GLY A 473 -17.55 -9.77 3.15
CA GLY A 473 -17.17 -11.17 3.15
C GLY A 473 -18.26 -12.13 2.71
N ILE A 474 -18.06 -13.42 3.00
CA ILE A 474 -19.05 -14.47 2.78
C ILE A 474 -19.39 -15.13 4.10
N LEU A 475 -20.68 -15.13 4.43
CA LEU A 475 -21.26 -16.08 5.37
C LEU A 475 -21.67 -17.33 4.59
N ASN A 476 -21.25 -18.50 5.04
CA ASN A 476 -21.54 -19.79 4.44
C ASN A 476 -21.87 -20.78 5.56
N GLU A 477 -23.12 -20.73 6.01
CA GLU A 477 -23.61 -21.66 7.00
C GLU A 477 -23.79 -23.01 6.32
N HIS A 478 -23.00 -23.99 6.75
CA HIS A 478 -23.08 -25.32 6.14
C HIS A 478 -24.49 -25.90 6.29
N TYR A 479 -25.11 -25.69 7.44
CA TYR A 479 -26.38 -26.27 7.83
C TYR A 479 -27.06 -25.43 8.90
N LEU A 480 -28.34 -25.10 8.72
CA LEU A 480 -29.22 -24.50 9.73
C LEU A 480 -30.61 -25.10 9.58
N HIS A 481 -31.20 -25.65 10.65
CA HIS A 481 -32.61 -26.11 10.64
C HIS A 481 -33.02 -26.96 9.40
N ASN A 482 -32.34 -28.08 9.14
CA ASN A 482 -32.62 -28.92 7.95
C ASN A 482 -32.44 -28.21 6.59
N GLN A 483 -31.80 -27.05 6.54
CA GLN A 483 -31.49 -26.32 5.31
C GLN A 483 -29.97 -26.31 5.08
N TYR A 484 -29.59 -26.47 3.82
CA TYR A 484 -28.24 -26.34 3.29
C TYR A 484 -28.22 -25.24 2.22
N GLY A 485 -27.05 -24.84 1.74
CA GLY A 485 -26.93 -23.85 0.66
C GLY A 485 -27.32 -22.44 1.12
N LEU A 486 -26.84 -22.04 2.30
CA LEU A 486 -27.21 -20.79 2.98
C LEU A 486 -26.14 -19.70 2.83
N GLY A 487 -25.30 -19.78 1.80
CA GLY A 487 -24.25 -18.79 1.62
C GLY A 487 -24.82 -17.46 1.14
N ARG A 488 -24.21 -16.40 1.64
CA ARG A 488 -24.57 -15.02 1.36
C ARG A 488 -23.34 -14.14 1.48
N THR A 489 -23.32 -13.07 0.70
CA THR A 489 -22.42 -11.96 0.99
C THR A 489 -22.78 -11.35 2.34
N CYS A 490 -21.81 -10.77 3.02
CA CYS A 490 -22.02 -10.10 4.29
C CYS A 490 -21.20 -8.82 4.41
N ARG A 491 -21.58 -7.98 5.36
CA ARG A 491 -20.85 -6.76 5.70
C ARG A 491 -20.82 -6.56 7.21
N ALA A 492 -19.69 -6.06 7.70
CA ALA A 492 -19.51 -5.67 9.09
C ALA A 492 -19.93 -4.21 9.33
N PHE A 493 -20.49 -3.94 10.49
CA PHE A 493 -20.96 -2.62 10.91
C PHE A 493 -20.29 -2.15 12.20
#